data_AF-A0A9P8IMZ4-F1
#
_entry.id   AF-A0A9P8IMZ4-F1
#
_cell.length_a   1.000
_cell.length_b   1.000
_cell.length_c   1.000
_cell.angle_alpha   90.00
_cell.angle_beta   90.00
_cell.angle_gamma   90.00
#
_symmetry.space_group_name_H-M   'P 1'
#
loop_
_entity.id
_entity.type
_entity.pdbx_description
1 polymer ?
#
loop_
_entity_poly.entity_id
_entity_poly.type
_entity_poly.pdbx_seq_one_letter_code
_entity_poly.pdbx_strand_id
1 'polypeptide(L)'
;MSYGSANSSSSAQKEKVLGTEWIPMMRGLEAVLAPTHNNLRSSSMKAIISTGNWDGLDPEQGSQDPEDAHFCRARESWSDSDRAEVYEEALRVLRKCRLYSSQFREMDSETRSNWGYNKEWSAPLMFIHFAPESYFSLLRQRQPPALILFSLFGALLHKIRDYWFLEGWAKR
;
A
#
# COMPACT_ATOMS: atom_id res chain seq x y z
N MET A 1 -44.57 -11.79 8.60
CA MET A 1 -43.84 -11.08 7.53
C MET A 1 -42.43 -10.81 8.04
N SER A 2 -41.44 -11.48 7.45
CA SER A 2 -40.05 -11.49 7.92
C SER A 2 -39.27 -10.36 7.22
N TYR A 3 -38.71 -9.44 8.00
CA TYR A 3 -37.70 -8.49 7.55
C TYR A 3 -36.33 -9.10 7.85
N GLY A 4 -35.71 -9.74 6.85
CA GLY A 4 -34.34 -10.20 6.93
C GLY A 4 -33.78 -10.34 5.51
N SER A 5 -32.49 -10.06 5.35
CA SER A 5 -31.68 -10.36 4.15
C SER A 5 -31.25 -9.20 3.22
N ALA A 6 -31.12 -7.96 3.71
CA ALA A 6 -30.37 -6.93 2.97
C ALA A 6 -28.99 -6.59 3.57
N ASN A 7 -28.85 -6.67 4.90
CA ASN A 7 -27.59 -6.31 5.58
C ASN A 7 -26.52 -7.43 5.60
N SER A 8 -26.91 -8.69 5.44
CA SER A 8 -25.98 -9.83 5.48
C SER A 8 -25.20 -10.03 4.18
N SER A 9 -25.76 -9.63 3.04
CA SER A 9 -25.11 -9.78 1.73
C SER A 9 -24.04 -8.72 1.51
N SER A 10 -24.29 -7.46 1.90
CA SER A 10 -23.31 -6.38 1.79
C SER A 10 -22.13 -6.56 2.75
N SER A 11 -22.38 -7.08 3.96
CA SER A 11 -21.33 -7.38 4.93
C SER A 11 -20.46 -8.56 4.45
N ALA A 12 -21.06 -9.62 3.92
CA ALA A 12 -20.33 -10.78 3.39
C ALA A 12 -19.56 -10.45 2.10
N GLN A 13 -20.09 -9.57 1.25
CA GLN A 13 -19.43 -9.10 0.03
C GLN A 13 -18.28 -8.14 0.38
N LYS A 14 -18.47 -7.24 1.35
CA LYS A 14 -17.37 -6.47 1.96
C LYS A 14 -16.34 -7.42 2.57
N GLU A 15 -16.73 -8.44 3.32
CA GLU A 15 -15.77 -9.41 3.90
C GLU A 15 -14.95 -10.16 2.85
N LYS A 16 -15.55 -10.52 1.72
CA LYS A 16 -14.84 -11.09 0.55
C LYS A 16 -13.88 -10.11 -0.11
N VAL A 17 -14.32 -8.86 -0.30
CA VAL A 17 -13.52 -7.74 -0.83
C VAL A 17 -12.45 -7.29 0.18
N LEU A 18 -12.55 -7.67 1.44
CA LEU A 18 -11.60 -7.34 2.51
C LEU A 18 -10.74 -8.55 2.94
N GLY A 19 -10.84 -9.69 2.22
CA GLY A 19 -9.99 -10.89 2.38
C GLY A 19 -8.62 -10.76 1.70
N THR A 20 -7.91 -11.85 1.38
CA THR A 20 -6.68 -11.76 0.56
C THR A 20 -6.96 -11.51 -0.94
N GLU A 21 -8.23 -11.56 -1.36
CA GLU A 21 -8.65 -11.55 -2.77
C GLU A 21 -8.63 -10.17 -3.44
N TRP A 22 -8.66 -9.08 -2.66
CA TRP A 22 -8.59 -7.73 -3.22
C TRP A 22 -7.18 -7.34 -3.67
N ILE A 23 -6.14 -7.98 -3.11
CA ILE A 23 -4.76 -7.79 -3.56
C ILE A 23 -4.63 -8.27 -5.02
N PRO A 24 -4.97 -9.52 -5.38
CA PRO A 24 -5.05 -9.96 -6.78
C PRO A 24 -5.91 -9.05 -7.65
N MET A 25 -7.05 -8.55 -7.15
CA MET A 25 -7.92 -7.63 -7.89
C MET A 25 -7.22 -6.30 -8.23
N MET A 26 -6.56 -5.69 -7.24
CA MET A 26 -5.82 -4.43 -7.41
C MET A 26 -4.62 -4.60 -8.35
N ARG A 27 -3.92 -5.74 -8.26
CA ARG A 27 -2.80 -6.04 -9.17
C ARG A 27 -3.27 -6.39 -10.58
N GLY A 28 -4.45 -6.98 -10.73
CA GLY A 28 -5.08 -7.22 -12.04
C GLY A 28 -5.36 -5.93 -12.82
N LEU A 29 -5.53 -4.80 -12.14
CA LEU A 29 -5.69 -3.49 -12.79
C LEU A 29 -4.44 -3.07 -13.57
N GLU A 30 -3.25 -3.47 -13.12
CA GLU A 30 -2.00 -3.17 -13.80
C GLU A 30 -1.96 -3.78 -15.22
N ALA A 31 -2.47 -5.00 -15.39
CA ALA A 31 -2.57 -5.64 -16.70
C ALA A 31 -3.48 -4.87 -17.69
N VAL A 32 -4.46 -4.12 -17.17
CA VAL A 32 -5.37 -3.29 -17.97
C VAL A 32 -4.76 -1.92 -18.27
N LEU A 33 -4.03 -1.34 -17.32
CA LEU A 33 -3.45 0.00 -17.44
C LEU A 33 -2.12 0.02 -18.18
N ALA A 34 -1.30 -1.03 -18.07
CA ALA A 34 0.04 -1.08 -18.69
C ALA A 34 0.05 -0.79 -20.20
N PRO A 35 -0.87 -1.33 -21.02
CA PRO A 35 -0.90 -1.04 -22.46
C PRO A 35 -1.18 0.42 -22.82
N THR A 36 -1.81 1.18 -21.91
CA THR A 36 -2.23 2.57 -22.15
C THR A 36 -1.44 3.60 -21.33
N HIS A 37 -0.52 3.14 -20.48
CA HIS A 37 0.19 3.96 -19.50
C HIS A 37 0.87 5.20 -20.11
N ASN A 38 1.57 5.04 -21.25
CA ASN A 38 2.26 6.16 -21.91
C ASN A 38 1.29 7.23 -22.45
N ASN A 39 0.16 6.80 -23.02
CA ASN A 39 -0.87 7.70 -23.54
C ASN A 39 -1.57 8.47 -22.40
N LEU A 40 -1.81 7.80 -21.28
CA LEU A 40 -2.43 8.41 -20.11
C LEU A 40 -1.47 9.38 -19.38
N ARG A 41 -0.16 9.09 -19.36
CA ARG A 41 0.87 9.95 -18.78
C ARG A 41 1.06 11.26 -19.56
N SER A 42 0.80 11.25 -20.88
CA SER A 42 0.83 12.44 -21.74
C SER A 42 -0.52 13.17 -21.86
N SER A 43 -1.59 12.66 -21.26
CA SER A 43 -2.94 13.23 -21.39
C SER A 43 -3.33 14.12 -20.21
N SER A 44 -4.57 14.63 -20.23
CA SER A 44 -5.21 15.30 -19.09
C SER A 44 -5.30 14.43 -17.83
N MET A 45 -5.11 13.11 -17.94
CA MET A 45 -5.08 12.18 -16.81
C MET A 45 -3.72 12.12 -16.11
N LYS A 46 -2.70 12.86 -16.58
CA LYS A 46 -1.37 12.91 -15.96
C LYS A 46 -1.44 13.22 -14.46
N ALA A 47 -2.28 14.16 -14.04
CA ALA A 47 -2.42 14.52 -12.63
C ALA A 47 -3.00 13.38 -11.75
N ILE A 48 -3.75 12.46 -12.35
CA ILE A 48 -4.37 11.30 -11.68
C ILE A 48 -3.36 10.15 -11.57
N ILE A 49 -2.49 9.98 -12.57
CA ILE A 49 -1.55 8.84 -12.65
C ILE A 49 -0.17 9.19 -12.08
N SER A 50 0.16 10.47 -11.98
CA SER A 50 1.42 10.93 -11.38
C SER A 50 1.53 10.46 -9.94
N THR A 51 2.64 9.80 -9.62
CA THR A 51 3.06 9.43 -8.26
C THR A 51 4.00 10.47 -7.66
N GLY A 52 4.07 11.67 -8.25
CA GLY A 52 4.89 12.78 -7.77
C GLY A 52 6.37 12.44 -7.77
N ASN A 53 7.02 12.64 -6.61
CA ASN A 53 8.44 12.37 -6.42
C ASN A 53 8.77 10.91 -6.07
N TRP A 54 7.83 9.98 -6.21
CA TRP A 54 7.99 8.59 -5.77
C TRP A 54 9.33 7.99 -6.20
N ASP A 55 9.71 8.08 -7.48
CA ASP A 55 10.94 7.47 -7.98
C ASP A 55 12.21 8.02 -7.30
N GLY A 56 12.20 9.27 -6.86
CA GLY A 56 13.31 9.93 -6.16
C GLY A 56 13.35 9.71 -4.65
N LEU A 57 12.31 9.13 -4.04
CA LEU A 57 12.32 8.81 -2.61
C LEU A 57 13.21 7.61 -2.32
N ASP A 58 14.15 7.79 -1.40
CA ASP A 58 15.05 6.73 -0.93
C ASP A 58 14.88 6.52 0.58
N PRO A 59 14.26 5.40 1.03
CA PRO A 59 14.08 5.12 2.44
C PRO A 59 15.40 4.82 3.17
N GLU A 60 16.51 4.60 2.47
CA GLU A 60 17.81 4.34 3.10
C GLU A 60 18.55 5.62 3.50
N GLN A 61 18.12 6.78 3.02
CA GLN A 61 18.75 8.05 3.38
C GLN A 61 18.32 8.53 4.77
N GLY A 62 19.13 8.16 5.78
CA GLY A 62 19.30 8.93 7.00
C GLY A 62 18.06 9.14 7.88
N SER A 63 17.09 8.22 7.89
CA SER A 63 15.93 8.38 8.77
C SER A 63 16.30 8.08 10.23
N GLN A 64 16.54 9.12 11.03
CA GLN A 64 16.51 9.03 12.51
C GLN A 64 15.08 8.94 13.06
N ASP A 65 14.13 8.54 12.21
CA ASP A 65 12.72 8.53 12.57
C ASP A 65 12.37 7.31 13.43
N PRO A 66 11.84 7.52 14.66
CA PRO A 66 11.46 6.43 15.54
C PRO A 66 10.44 5.45 14.94
N GLU A 67 9.56 5.93 14.05
CA GLU A 67 8.63 5.05 13.35
C GLU A 67 9.35 4.17 12.33
N ASP A 68 10.39 4.65 11.65
CA ASP A 68 11.16 3.83 10.68
C ASP A 68 11.90 2.69 11.38
N ALA A 69 12.41 2.95 12.59
CA ALA A 69 13.04 1.94 13.40
C ALA A 69 12.10 0.76 13.69
N HIS A 70 10.78 1.00 13.79
CA HIS A 70 9.81 -0.08 13.94
C HIS A 70 9.70 -0.98 12.71
N PHE A 71 9.75 -0.40 11.50
CA PHE A 71 9.78 -1.17 10.26
C PHE A 71 11.10 -1.96 10.13
N CYS A 72 12.22 -1.33 10.48
CA CYS A 72 13.54 -1.96 10.41
C CYS A 72 13.68 -3.20 11.30
N ARG A 73 13.00 -3.24 12.46
CA ARG A 73 13.00 -4.41 13.36
C ARG A 73 12.43 -5.67 12.70
N ALA A 74 11.61 -5.56 11.65
CA ALA A 74 11.06 -6.72 10.96
C ALA A 74 12.15 -7.64 10.40
N ARG A 75 13.33 -7.11 10.07
CA ARG A 75 14.49 -7.87 9.58
C ARG A 75 14.92 -9.02 10.49
N GLU A 76 14.67 -8.91 11.78
CA GLU A 76 14.92 -9.97 12.76
C GLU A 76 14.15 -11.26 12.44
N SER A 77 13.04 -11.19 11.70
CA SER A 77 12.22 -12.36 11.38
C SER A 77 12.68 -13.16 10.16
N TRP A 78 13.66 -12.67 9.39
CA TRP A 78 14.18 -13.36 8.19
C TRP A 78 15.71 -13.33 8.05
N SER A 79 16.44 -13.12 9.14
CA SER A 79 17.91 -13.13 9.16
C SER A 79 18.52 -14.40 8.55
N ASP A 80 17.89 -15.54 8.79
CA ASP A 80 18.36 -16.86 8.38
C ASP A 80 17.51 -17.47 7.25
N SER A 81 16.75 -16.65 6.53
CA SER A 81 15.87 -17.11 5.47
C SER A 81 16.55 -17.06 4.10
N ASP A 82 16.46 -18.15 3.33
CA ASP A 82 16.84 -18.16 1.90
C ASP A 82 16.01 -17.20 1.03
N ARG A 83 14.94 -16.62 1.58
CA ARG A 83 14.05 -15.66 0.92
C ARG A 83 14.21 -14.24 1.45
N ALA A 84 15.28 -13.96 2.20
CA ALA A 84 15.55 -12.67 2.82
C ALA A 84 15.46 -11.50 1.83
N GLU A 85 15.99 -11.65 0.62
CA GLU A 85 15.97 -10.60 -0.41
C GLU A 85 14.55 -10.18 -0.80
N VAL A 86 13.60 -11.13 -0.89
CA VAL A 86 12.20 -10.83 -1.21
C VAL A 86 11.53 -10.01 -0.11
N TYR A 87 11.84 -10.34 1.15
CA TYR A 87 11.32 -9.59 2.30
C TYR A 87 11.98 -8.21 2.41
N GLU A 88 13.27 -8.10 2.10
CA GLU A 88 13.98 -6.83 2.11
C GLU A 88 13.45 -5.87 1.05
N GLU A 89 13.19 -6.36 -0.17
CA GLU A 89 12.57 -5.56 -1.23
C GLU A 89 11.17 -5.08 -0.84
N ALA A 90 10.33 -5.97 -0.31
CA ALA A 90 9.01 -5.61 0.20
C ALA A 90 9.07 -4.60 1.36
N LEU A 91 10.03 -4.76 2.29
CA LEU A 91 10.27 -3.82 3.38
C LEU A 91 10.70 -2.45 2.85
N ARG A 92 11.59 -2.39 1.85
CA ARG A 92 12.03 -1.15 1.21
C ARG A 92 10.83 -0.40 0.61
N VAL A 93 9.91 -1.10 -0.06
CA VAL A 93 8.68 -0.49 -0.59
C VAL A 93 7.79 0.03 0.54
N LEU A 94 7.62 -0.71 1.65
CA LEU A 94 6.84 -0.23 2.80
C LEU A 94 7.42 1.03 3.44
N ARG A 95 8.73 1.06 3.66
CA ARG A 95 9.44 2.23 4.19
C ARG A 95 9.30 3.43 3.25
N LYS A 96 9.35 3.19 1.93
CA LYS A 96 9.11 4.21 0.91
C LYS A 96 7.65 4.73 0.92
N CYS A 97 6.66 3.86 1.09
CA CYS A 97 5.25 4.25 1.27
C CYS A 97 5.06 5.14 2.49
N ARG A 98 5.68 4.76 3.62
CA ARG A 98 5.69 5.55 4.85
C ARG A 98 6.27 6.94 4.63
N LEU A 99 7.46 7.02 4.02
CA LEU A 99 8.13 8.29 3.71
C LEU A 99 7.29 9.16 2.76
N TYR A 100 6.69 8.54 1.74
CA TYR A 100 5.79 9.24 0.82
C TYR A 100 4.56 9.79 1.53
N SER A 101 3.93 9.05 2.46
CA SER A 101 2.79 9.56 3.23
C SER A 101 3.19 10.67 4.21
N SER A 102 4.35 10.56 4.86
CA SER A 102 4.75 11.49 5.92
C SER A 102 5.08 12.88 5.38
N GLN A 103 5.65 12.99 4.17
CA GLN A 103 6.05 14.28 3.59
C GLN A 103 4.88 15.28 3.48
N PHE A 104 3.64 14.80 3.32
CA PHE A 104 2.46 15.66 3.18
C PHE A 104 2.01 16.32 4.50
N ARG A 105 2.53 15.87 5.65
CA ARG A 105 2.25 16.51 6.94
C ARG A 105 2.99 17.83 7.11
N GLU A 106 4.19 17.91 6.55
CA GLU A 106 5.10 19.06 6.68
C GLU A 106 5.05 19.98 5.45
N MET A 107 4.42 19.52 4.37
CA MET A 107 4.26 20.27 3.12
C MET A 107 3.29 21.44 3.29
N ASP A 108 3.69 22.60 2.77
CA ASP A 108 2.83 23.78 2.75
C ASP A 108 1.60 23.60 1.83
N SER A 109 0.57 24.40 2.08
CA SER A 109 -0.73 24.29 1.39
C SER A 109 -0.62 24.48 -0.12
N GLU A 110 0.25 25.40 -0.57
CA GLU A 110 0.40 25.73 -1.98
C GLU A 110 1.06 24.58 -2.73
N THR A 111 2.20 24.08 -2.23
CA THR A 111 2.89 22.89 -2.79
C THR A 111 1.97 21.68 -2.78
N ARG A 112 1.22 21.47 -1.69
CA ARG A 112 0.27 20.36 -1.56
C ARG A 112 -0.92 20.46 -2.52
N SER A 113 -1.36 21.67 -2.87
CA SER A 113 -2.43 21.87 -3.86
C SER A 113 -1.98 21.49 -5.27
N ASN A 114 -0.70 21.73 -5.59
CA ASN A 114 -0.11 21.51 -6.91
C ASN A 114 0.44 20.09 -7.14
N TRP A 115 0.46 19.24 -6.11
CA TRP A 115 1.08 17.90 -6.16
C TRP A 115 0.38 16.89 -7.10
N GLY A 116 -0.93 17.05 -7.30
CA GLY A 116 -1.79 16.09 -8.00
C GLY A 116 -2.74 15.34 -7.05
N TYR A 117 -3.34 14.25 -7.54
CA TYR A 117 -4.37 13.52 -6.77
C TYR A 117 -3.80 12.50 -5.79
N ASN A 118 -2.69 11.85 -6.15
CA ASN A 118 -2.01 10.85 -5.33
C ASN A 118 -1.26 11.54 -4.19
N LYS A 119 -1.86 11.58 -3.00
CA LYS A 119 -1.31 12.19 -1.79
C LYS A 119 -1.07 11.13 -0.72
N GLU A 120 -1.14 11.48 0.56
CA GLU A 120 -0.84 10.55 1.65
C GLU A 120 -1.68 9.26 1.63
N TRP A 121 -2.91 9.33 1.09
CA TRP A 121 -3.84 8.19 0.97
C TRP A 121 -3.42 7.15 -0.05
N SER A 122 -2.65 7.53 -1.09
CA SER A 122 -2.29 6.61 -2.15
C SER A 122 -1.13 5.71 -1.75
N ALA A 123 -0.29 6.11 -0.79
CA ALA A 123 0.94 5.41 -0.47
C ALA A 123 0.73 3.93 -0.05
N PRO A 124 -0.25 3.59 0.81
CA PRO A 124 -0.52 2.18 1.09
C PRO A 124 -0.95 1.41 -0.17
N LEU A 125 -1.73 2.03 -1.06
CA LEU A 125 -2.10 1.37 -2.32
C LEU A 125 -0.90 1.17 -3.25
N MET A 126 0.08 2.07 -3.20
CA MET A 126 1.34 1.94 -3.94
C MET A 126 2.16 0.73 -3.48
N PHE A 127 2.08 0.32 -2.21
CA PHE A 127 2.72 -0.93 -1.75
C PHE A 127 2.25 -2.13 -2.57
N ILE A 128 0.95 -2.22 -2.86
CA ILE A 128 0.37 -3.35 -3.60
C ILE A 128 0.92 -3.40 -5.03
N HIS A 129 1.15 -2.24 -5.62
CA HIS A 129 1.66 -2.14 -6.98
C HIS A 129 3.16 -2.43 -7.04
N PHE A 130 3.96 -1.81 -6.16
CA PHE A 130 5.42 -1.85 -6.22
C PHE A 130 6.09 -2.99 -5.45
N ALA A 131 5.41 -3.66 -4.52
CA ALA A 131 5.99 -4.81 -3.83
C ALA A 131 6.16 -6.00 -4.81
N PRO A 132 7.20 -6.84 -4.64
CA PRO A 132 7.48 -7.89 -5.61
C PRO A 132 6.40 -8.98 -5.63
N GLU A 133 6.10 -9.55 -6.79
CA GLU A 133 5.11 -10.64 -6.92
C GLU A 133 5.45 -11.88 -6.08
N SER A 134 6.76 -12.15 -5.94
CA SER A 134 7.28 -13.20 -5.08
C SER A 134 6.84 -13.00 -3.62
N TYR A 135 6.80 -11.77 -3.10
CA TYR A 135 6.32 -11.48 -1.76
C TYR A 135 4.86 -11.92 -1.57
N PHE A 136 3.97 -11.62 -2.52
CA PHE A 136 2.57 -12.02 -2.42
C PHE A 136 2.36 -13.53 -2.51
N SER A 137 3.22 -14.22 -3.26
CA SER A 137 3.24 -15.68 -3.23
C SER A 137 3.60 -16.23 -1.84
N LEU A 138 4.56 -15.60 -1.13
CA LEU A 138 4.92 -15.95 0.24
C LEU A 138 3.83 -15.60 1.24
N LEU A 139 3.16 -14.47 1.05
CA LEU A 139 2.02 -14.05 1.86
C LEU A 139 0.85 -15.04 1.73
N ARG A 140 0.55 -15.48 0.51
CA ARG A 140 -0.47 -16.50 0.24
C ARG A 140 -0.10 -17.85 0.87
N GLN A 141 1.18 -18.20 0.89
CA GLN A 141 1.70 -19.37 1.62
C GLN A 141 1.71 -19.18 3.15
N ARG A 142 1.30 -18.01 3.66
CA ARG A 142 1.31 -17.65 5.08
C ARG A 142 2.69 -17.79 5.73
N GLN A 143 3.75 -17.48 4.99
CA GLN A 143 5.10 -17.45 5.55
C GLN A 143 5.17 -16.38 6.66
N PRO A 144 5.70 -16.70 7.86
CA PRO A 144 5.66 -15.77 9.00
C PRO A 144 6.27 -14.39 8.72
N PRO A 145 7.44 -14.27 8.06
CA PRO A 145 8.00 -12.96 7.67
C PRO A 145 7.06 -12.14 6.77
N ALA A 146 6.37 -12.81 5.84
CA ALA A 146 5.44 -12.15 4.94
C ALA A 146 4.24 -11.55 5.69
N LEU A 147 3.74 -12.27 6.71
CA LEU A 147 2.65 -11.83 7.58
C LEU A 147 3.07 -10.65 8.47
N ILE A 148 4.32 -10.61 8.94
CA ILE A 148 4.86 -9.47 9.69
C ILE A 148 4.89 -8.22 8.80
N LEU A 149 5.38 -8.32 7.57
CA LEU A 149 5.33 -7.20 6.62
C LEU A 149 3.88 -6.79 6.29
N PHE A 150 2.97 -7.76 6.20
CA PHE A 150 1.56 -7.49 5.96
C PHE A 150 0.88 -6.76 7.12
N SER A 151 1.30 -7.01 8.36
CA SER A 151 0.78 -6.27 9.53
C SER A 151 1.29 -4.81 9.54
N LEU A 152 2.54 -4.57 9.14
CA LEU A 152 3.08 -3.22 8.95
C LEU A 152 2.33 -2.47 7.83
N PHE A 153 2.02 -3.16 6.73
CA PHE A 153 1.13 -2.63 5.71
C PHE A 153 -0.25 -2.25 6.27
N GLY A 154 -0.85 -3.12 7.08
CA GLY A 154 -2.12 -2.85 7.77
C GLY A 154 -2.04 -1.60 8.67
N ALA A 155 -0.91 -1.38 9.34
CA ALA A 155 -0.69 -0.17 10.14
C ALA A 155 -0.67 1.10 9.27
N LEU A 156 -0.10 1.04 8.05
CA LEU A 156 -0.17 2.14 7.09
C LEU A 156 -1.60 2.39 6.59
N LEU A 157 -2.37 1.34 6.30
CA LEU A 157 -3.79 1.47 5.94
C LEU A 157 -4.62 2.09 7.06
N HIS A 158 -4.37 1.70 8.30
CA HIS A 158 -5.11 2.24 9.45
C HIS A 158 -4.92 3.76 9.59
N LYS A 159 -3.75 4.31 9.22
CA LYS A 159 -3.49 5.76 9.22
C LYS A 159 -4.36 6.54 8.23
N ILE A 160 -4.97 5.87 7.26
CA ILE A 160 -5.83 6.48 6.22
C ILE A 160 -7.28 5.94 6.28
N ARG A 161 -7.68 5.37 7.42
CA ARG A 161 -9.03 4.83 7.64
C ARG A 161 -10.14 5.87 7.45
N ASP A 162 -9.85 7.13 7.70
CA ASP A 162 -10.87 8.20 7.71
C ASP A 162 -11.37 8.55 6.30
N TYR A 163 -10.76 7.99 5.25
CA TYR A 163 -11.28 8.06 3.89
C TYR A 163 -12.45 7.10 3.71
N TRP A 164 -13.63 7.63 3.37
CA TRP A 164 -14.89 6.88 3.26
C TRP A 164 -14.81 5.63 2.34
N PHE A 165 -14.00 5.67 1.29
CA PHE A 165 -13.85 4.54 0.35
C PHE A 165 -12.89 3.44 0.86
N LEU A 166 -12.14 3.70 1.93
CA LEU A 166 -11.26 2.75 2.61
C LEU A 166 -11.88 2.18 3.89
N GLU A 167 -13.12 2.54 4.19
CA GLU A 167 -13.83 2.01 5.36
C GLU A 167 -13.95 0.47 5.26
N GLY A 168 -13.36 -0.22 6.24
CA GLY A 168 -13.31 -1.69 6.32
C GLY A 168 -11.97 -2.32 5.90
N TRP A 169 -11.05 -1.57 5.27
CA TRP A 169 -9.75 -2.08 4.78
C TRP A 169 -8.73 -2.36 5.87
N ALA A 170 -8.88 -1.69 7.02
CA ALA A 170 -8.16 -2.02 8.25
C ALA A 170 -9.17 -2.54 9.28
N LYS A 171 -9.13 -3.84 9.59
CA LYS A 171 -9.89 -4.39 10.74
C LYS A 171 -9.31 -3.80 12.03
N ARG A 172 -10.20 -3.47 12.98
CA ARG A 172 -9.83 -3.10 14.36
C ARG A 172 -9.20 -4.27 15.09
#